data_AF-A0A2R6K5T9-F1
#
_entry.id   AF-A0A2R6K5T9-F1
#
_cell.length_a   1.000
_cell.length_b   1.000
_cell.length_c   1.000
_cell.angle_alpha   90.00
_cell.angle_beta   90.00
_cell.angle_gamma   90.00
#
_symmetry.space_group_name_H-M   'P 1'
#
loop_
_entity.id
_entity.type
_entity.pdbx_description
1 polymer ?
#
loop_
_entity_poly.entity_id
_entity_poly.type
_entity_poly.pdbx_seq_one_letter_code
_entity_poly.pdbx_strand_id
1 'polypeptide(L)'
;MVTADTNTLFGRNERGTRRWGLGVVVLFSASLVYFAAVKLVNYPSVHLVLWWEGYAVLLVALITEQAYSNGGLVVSWLLAFGAVAGVILNYGGIGLTGSGPGVLELLGFVIVGGSIGAAILGTLGFGIGTAVRRVAT
;
A
#
# COMPACT_ATOMS: atom_id res chain seq x y z
N MET A 1 24.85 -18.43 1.26
CA MET A 1 23.67 -18.13 0.43
C MET A 1 22.44 -18.56 1.20
N VAL A 2 21.66 -17.60 1.71
CA VAL A 2 20.34 -17.90 2.30
C VAL A 2 19.40 -18.10 1.12
N THR A 3 18.98 -19.34 0.85
CA THR A 3 17.92 -19.61 -0.11
C THR A 3 16.63 -19.01 0.46
N ALA A 4 16.29 -17.81 -0.01
CA ALA A 4 14.99 -17.22 0.25
C ALA A 4 13.95 -18.22 -0.24
N ASP A 5 13.22 -18.83 0.70
CA ASP A 5 12.23 -19.85 0.41
C ASP A 5 11.18 -19.23 -0.53
N THR A 6 11.08 -19.74 -1.76
CA THR A 6 10.24 -19.17 -2.83
C THR A 6 8.79 -18.97 -2.37
N ASN A 7 8.36 -19.80 -1.41
CA ASN A 7 7.07 -19.74 -0.75
C ASN A 7 6.85 -18.47 0.10
N THR A 8 7.92 -17.89 0.66
CA THR A 8 7.86 -16.62 1.41
C THR A 8 7.80 -15.39 0.51
N LEU A 9 8.32 -15.49 -0.72
CA LEU A 9 8.27 -14.41 -1.70
C LEU A 9 6.88 -14.33 -2.36
N PHE A 10 6.40 -15.45 -2.91
CA PHE A 10 5.18 -15.47 -3.74
C PHE A 10 3.91 -15.90 -2.99
N GLY A 11 4.05 -16.36 -1.74
CA GLY A 11 2.97 -16.89 -0.93
C GLY A 11 2.81 -18.41 -1.08
N ARG A 12 2.18 -19.03 -0.08
CA ARG A 12 2.04 -20.50 -0.01
C ARG A 12 0.98 -21.08 -0.93
N ASN A 13 0.00 -20.30 -1.34
CA ASN A 13 -1.16 -20.80 -2.07
C ASN A 13 -1.49 -19.91 -3.26
N GLU A 14 -1.43 -20.48 -4.45
CA GLU A 14 -1.72 -19.78 -5.72
C GLU A 14 -3.13 -19.14 -5.73
N ARG A 15 -4.13 -19.81 -5.15
CA ARG A 15 -5.49 -19.25 -5.02
C ARG A 15 -5.53 -18.05 -4.07
N GLY A 16 -4.75 -18.09 -2.99
CA GLY A 16 -4.61 -16.99 -2.04
C GLY A 16 -3.90 -15.79 -2.67
N THR A 17 -2.77 -16.04 -3.33
CA THR A 17 -2.00 -15.04 -4.08
C THR A 17 -2.85 -14.36 -5.16
N ARG A 18 -3.68 -15.12 -5.91
CA ARG A 18 -4.57 -14.54 -6.92
C ARG A 18 -5.68 -13.67 -6.33
N ARG A 19 -6.30 -14.09 -5.22
CA ARG A 19 -7.31 -13.28 -4.52
C ARG A 19 -6.72 -11.97 -3.99
N TRP A 20 -5.56 -12.03 -3.36
CA TRP A 20 -4.90 -10.83 -2.87
C TRP A 20 -4.33 -9.96 -3.99
N GLY A 21 -3.94 -10.56 -5.12
CA GLY A 21 -3.60 -9.84 -6.34
C GLY A 21 -4.78 -9.01 -6.88
N LEU A 22 -6.01 -9.56 -6.85
CA LEU A 22 -7.21 -8.76 -7.13
C LEU A 22 -7.41 -7.65 -6.08
N GLY A 23 -7.07 -7.93 -4.83
CA GLY A 23 -7.03 -6.95 -3.75
C GLY A 23 -6.17 -5.72 -4.08
N VAL A 24 -5.04 -5.90 -4.78
CA VAL A 24 -4.19 -4.77 -5.23
C VAL A 24 -4.95 -3.82 -6.15
N VAL A 25 -5.65 -4.37 -7.14
CA VAL A 25 -6.42 -3.58 -8.12
C VAL A 25 -7.58 -2.87 -7.44
N VAL A 26 -8.30 -3.58 -6.56
CA VAL A 26 -9.40 -3.01 -5.77
C VAL A 26 -8.89 -1.88 -4.88
N LEU A 27 -7.78 -2.10 -4.16
CA LEU A 27 -7.23 -1.13 -3.23
C LEU A 27 -6.69 0.12 -3.93
N PHE A 28 -6.01 -0.06 -5.07
CA PHE A 28 -5.60 1.05 -5.93
C PHE A 28 -6.81 1.88 -6.39
N SER A 29 -7.85 1.20 -6.88
CA SER A 29 -9.07 1.87 -7.40
C SER A 29 -9.85 2.57 -6.28
N ALA A 30 -10.00 1.92 -5.13
CA ALA A 30 -10.66 2.48 -3.96
C ALA A 30 -9.90 3.71 -3.42
N SER A 31 -8.57 3.62 -3.34
CA SER A 31 -7.70 4.75 -2.97
C SER A 31 -7.88 5.93 -3.93
N LEU A 32 -7.88 5.67 -5.24
CA LEU A 32 -8.13 6.70 -6.24
C LEU A 32 -9.47 7.41 -6.04
N VAL A 33 -10.56 6.64 -5.90
CA VAL A 33 -11.91 7.18 -5.75
C VAL A 33 -12.06 7.96 -4.44
N TYR A 34 -11.52 7.42 -3.35
CA TYR A 34 -11.58 8.03 -2.03
C TYR A 34 -10.91 9.39 -1.98
N PHE A 35 -9.66 9.48 -2.46
CA PHE A 35 -8.93 10.75 -2.46
C PHE A 35 -9.47 11.74 -3.51
N ALA A 36 -10.03 11.25 -4.63
CA ALA A 36 -10.75 12.10 -5.57
C ALA A 36 -12.00 12.73 -4.93
N ALA A 37 -12.77 11.96 -4.16
CA ALA A 37 -13.93 12.47 -3.43
C ALA A 37 -13.52 13.51 -2.37
N VAL A 38 -12.43 13.27 -1.63
CA VAL A 38 -11.96 14.22 -0.60
C VAL A 38 -11.52 15.55 -1.19
N LYS A 39 -10.90 15.56 -2.37
CA LYS A 39 -10.59 16.82 -3.07
C LYS A 39 -11.82 17.68 -3.33
N LEU A 40 -12.95 17.07 -3.68
CA LEU A 40 -14.18 17.81 -3.98
C LEU A 40 -14.75 18.53 -2.76
N VAL A 41 -14.48 18.03 -1.56
CA VAL A 41 -15.04 18.59 -0.30
C VAL A 41 -14.13 19.69 0.29
N ASN A 42 -13.00 20.01 -0.35
CA ASN A 42 -12.12 21.15 -0.03
C ASN A 42 -11.75 21.26 1.47
N TYR A 43 -11.34 20.14 2.06
CA TYR A 43 -11.09 20.01 3.50
C TYR A 43 -9.76 20.67 3.93
N PRO A 44 -9.71 21.35 5.10
CA PRO A 44 -8.50 22.04 5.56
C PRO A 44 -7.32 21.09 5.83
N SER A 45 -6.13 21.56 5.47
CA SER A 45 -4.86 20.82 5.38
C SER A 45 -4.38 20.18 6.69
N VAL A 46 -4.86 20.64 7.85
CA VAL A 46 -4.49 20.09 9.17
C VAL A 46 -5.06 18.68 9.39
N HIS A 47 -6.16 18.32 8.71
CA HIS A 47 -6.70 16.95 8.77
C HIS A 47 -6.00 15.97 7.84
N LEU A 48 -5.30 16.42 6.79
CA LEU A 48 -4.60 15.52 5.87
C LEU A 48 -3.51 14.67 6.57
N VAL A 49 -2.86 15.20 7.61
CA VAL A 49 -1.80 14.50 8.36
C VAL A 49 -2.38 13.38 9.23
N LEU A 50 -3.38 13.67 10.07
CA LEU A 50 -4.08 12.66 10.88
C LEU A 50 -4.73 11.56 10.02
N TRP A 51 -5.14 11.93 8.81
CA TRP A 51 -5.76 11.00 7.87
C TRP A 51 -4.75 10.08 7.19
N TRP A 52 -3.54 10.58 6.91
CA TRP A 52 -2.46 9.75 6.39
C TRP A 52 -2.04 8.68 7.40
N GLU A 53 -1.98 9.03 8.69
CA GLU A 53 -1.71 8.05 9.76
C GLU A 53 -2.81 6.99 9.84
N GLY A 54 -4.08 7.39 9.86
CA GLY A 54 -5.20 6.44 9.86
C GLY A 54 -5.22 5.53 8.63
N TYR A 55 -4.93 6.08 7.45
CA TYR A 55 -4.81 5.32 6.20
C TYR A 55 -3.64 4.33 6.25
N ALA A 56 -2.48 4.75 6.74
CA ALA A 56 -1.32 3.89 6.91
C ALA A 56 -1.59 2.75 7.90
N VAL A 57 -2.29 3.00 9.00
CA VAL A 57 -2.69 1.97 9.97
C VAL A 57 -3.63 0.95 9.33
N LEU A 58 -4.67 1.41 8.62
CA LEU A 58 -5.59 0.52 7.90
C LEU A 58 -4.84 -0.33 6.85
N LEU A 59 -3.90 0.28 6.15
CA LEU A 59 -3.08 -0.40 5.16
C LEU A 59 -2.21 -1.49 5.80
N VAL A 60 -1.54 -1.17 6.90
CA VAL A 60 -0.71 -2.13 7.65
C VAL A 60 -1.57 -3.27 8.18
N ALA A 61 -2.78 -3.01 8.68
CA ALA A 61 -3.70 -4.05 9.14
C ALA A 61 -4.12 -5.00 8.01
N LEU A 62 -4.50 -4.48 6.84
CA LEU A 62 -4.84 -5.28 5.65
C LEU A 62 -3.65 -6.13 5.17
N ILE A 63 -2.46 -5.54 5.12
CA ILE A 63 -1.24 -6.26 4.72
C ILE A 63 -0.89 -7.32 5.75
N THR A 64 -1.10 -7.05 7.04
CA THR A 64 -0.91 -8.02 8.12
C THR A 64 -1.83 -9.23 7.94
N GLU A 65 -3.12 -9.00 7.66
CA GLU A 65 -4.08 -10.07 7.37
C GLU A 65 -3.70 -10.89 6.14
N GLN A 66 -3.25 -10.21 5.07
CA GLN A 66 -2.75 -10.87 3.87
C GLN A 66 -1.51 -11.73 4.15
N ALA A 67 -0.55 -11.21 4.91
CA ALA A 67 0.67 -11.92 5.24
C ALA A 67 0.42 -13.08 6.21
N TYR A 68 -0.53 -12.92 7.14
CA TYR A 68 -1.01 -13.99 8.00
C TYR A 68 -1.63 -15.12 7.15
N SER A 69 -2.58 -14.80 6.26
CA SER A 69 -3.31 -15.80 5.47
C SER A 69 -2.49 -16.45 4.36
N ASN A 70 -1.65 -15.69 3.64
CA ASN A 70 -0.95 -16.16 2.44
C ASN A 70 0.58 -16.18 2.56
N GLY A 71 1.16 -15.28 3.37
CA GLY A 71 2.60 -15.23 3.65
C GLY A 71 3.49 -14.81 2.49
N GLY A 72 2.96 -14.12 1.47
CA GLY A 72 3.73 -13.66 0.32
C GLY A 72 4.13 -12.19 0.44
N LEU A 73 5.43 -11.93 0.56
CA LEU A 73 6.02 -10.58 0.66
C LEU A 73 5.76 -9.72 -0.59
N VAL A 74 5.86 -10.31 -1.78
CA VAL A 74 5.63 -9.59 -3.05
C VAL A 74 4.21 -9.03 -3.09
N VAL A 75 3.23 -9.81 -2.64
CA VAL A 75 1.83 -9.37 -2.58
C VAL A 75 1.65 -8.26 -1.54
N SER A 76 2.31 -8.36 -0.38
CA SER A 76 2.33 -7.30 0.64
C SER A 76 2.86 -5.97 0.07
N TRP A 77 3.97 -6.04 -0.68
CA TRP A 77 4.56 -4.88 -1.35
C TRP A 77 3.66 -4.32 -2.44
N LEU A 78 3.01 -5.16 -3.25
CA LEU A 78 2.11 -4.71 -4.30
C LEU A 78 0.85 -4.03 -3.72
N LEU A 79 0.30 -4.54 -2.61
CA LEU A 79 -0.82 -3.91 -1.91
C LEU A 79 -0.44 -2.51 -1.41
N ALA A 80 0.71 -2.41 -0.74
CA ALA A 80 1.21 -1.12 -0.27
C ALA A 80 1.51 -0.15 -1.42
N PHE A 81 2.16 -0.63 -2.48
CA PHE A 81 2.45 0.15 -3.67
C PHE A 81 1.17 0.69 -4.30
N GLY A 82 0.19 -0.17 -4.60
CA GLY A 82 -1.07 0.24 -5.23
C GLY A 82 -1.84 1.26 -4.38
N ALA A 83 -1.91 1.03 -3.08
CA ALA A 83 -2.57 1.96 -2.17
C ALA A 83 -1.92 3.35 -2.16
N VAL A 84 -0.58 3.42 -2.08
CA VAL A 84 0.18 4.66 -2.02
C VAL A 84 0.19 5.36 -3.38
N ALA A 85 0.31 4.61 -4.48
CA ALA A 85 0.20 5.12 -5.84
C ALA A 85 -1.14 5.83 -6.07
N GLY A 86 -2.25 5.26 -5.60
CA GLY A 86 -3.58 5.89 -5.68
C GLY A 86 -3.68 7.22 -4.93
N VAL A 87 -2.95 7.36 -3.81
CA VAL A 87 -2.88 8.62 -3.06
C VAL A 87 -2.07 9.67 -3.81
N ILE A 88 -0.89 9.28 -4.32
CA ILE A 88 0.04 10.19 -5.01
C ILE A 88 -0.57 10.69 -6.32
N LEU A 89 -1.26 9.83 -7.07
CA LEU A 89 -2.02 10.24 -8.27
C LEU A 89 -3.12 11.26 -7.95
N ASN A 90 -3.54 11.33 -6.69
CA ASN A 90 -4.41 12.36 -6.18
C ASN A 90 -3.66 13.53 -5.53
N TYR A 91 -2.38 13.76 -5.79
CA TYR A 91 -1.59 14.81 -5.16
C TYR A 91 -1.57 14.75 -3.62
N GLY A 92 -2.00 13.64 -3.02
CA GLY A 92 -1.95 13.46 -1.57
C GLY A 92 -0.49 13.41 -1.11
N GLY A 93 -0.12 14.28 -0.18
CA GLY A 93 1.25 14.39 0.33
C GLY A 93 2.23 15.18 -0.56
N ILE A 94 1.82 15.61 -1.75
CA ILE A 94 2.59 16.54 -2.59
C ILE A 94 2.19 17.96 -2.18
N GLY A 95 3.16 18.77 -1.74
CA GLY A 95 2.92 20.17 -1.38
C GLY A 95 2.20 20.88 -2.52
N LEU A 96 0.94 21.28 -2.28
CA LEU A 96 0.06 21.92 -3.26
C LEU A 96 0.55 23.33 -3.58
N THR A 97 1.69 23.46 -4.25
CA THR A 97 2.20 24.72 -4.79
C THR A 97 1.65 24.92 -6.19
N GLY A 98 0.73 25.88 -6.34
CA GLY A 98 0.35 26.61 -7.57
C GLY A 98 0.12 25.80 -8.85
N SER A 99 1.19 25.30 -9.47
CA SER A 99 1.16 24.45 -10.65
C SER A 99 1.38 22.99 -10.22
N GLY A 100 0.37 22.14 -10.37
CA GLY A 100 0.51 20.70 -10.13
C GLY A 100 1.65 20.10 -10.98
N PRO A 101 2.30 19.03 -10.50
CA PRO A 101 3.42 18.42 -11.20
C PRO A 101 3.03 17.93 -12.59
N GLY A 102 3.96 18.01 -13.53
CA GLY A 102 3.76 17.48 -14.88
C GLY A 102 3.53 15.96 -14.85
N VAL A 103 2.93 15.40 -15.92
CA VAL A 103 2.60 13.96 -15.97
C VAL A 103 3.82 13.07 -15.71
N LEU A 104 4.98 13.41 -16.29
CA LEU A 104 6.22 12.65 -16.12
C LEU A 104 6.73 12.70 -14.66
N GLU A 105 6.62 13.86 -14.03
CA GLU A 105 7.03 14.08 -12.65
C GLU A 105 6.09 13.35 -11.67
N LEU A 106 4.78 13.38 -11.95
CA LEU A 106 3.77 12.63 -11.19
C LEU A 106 4.02 11.12 -11.27
N LEU A 107 4.35 10.59 -12.45
CA LEU A 107 4.75 9.19 -12.60
C LEU A 107 6.02 8.88 -11.79
N GLY A 108 7.00 9.78 -11.81
CA GLY A 108 8.19 9.69 -10.96
C GLY A 108 7.85 9.59 -9.48
N PHE A 109 6.97 10.45 -8.98
CA PHE A 109 6.51 10.41 -7.59
C PHE A 109 5.74 9.13 -7.27
N VAL A 110 4.89 8.65 -8.17
CA VAL A 110 4.15 7.38 -7.98
C VAL A 110 5.12 6.21 -7.85
N ILE A 111 6.13 6.14 -8.71
CA ILE A 111 7.11 5.05 -8.68
C ILE A 111 7.95 5.13 -7.40
N VAL A 112 8.54 6.29 -7.11
CA VAL A 112 9.43 6.46 -5.96
C VAL A 112 8.65 6.36 -4.64
N GLY A 113 7.59 7.14 -4.49
CA GLY A 113 6.76 7.15 -3.28
C GLY A 113 6.03 5.83 -3.07
N GLY A 114 5.51 5.22 -4.14
CA GLY A 114 4.92 3.88 -4.08
C GLY A 114 5.93 2.82 -3.64
N SER A 115 7.17 2.88 -4.16
CA SER A 115 8.23 1.94 -3.77
C SER A 115 8.66 2.12 -2.32
N ILE A 116 8.79 3.37 -1.85
CA ILE A 116 9.09 3.67 -0.45
C ILE A 116 7.96 3.17 0.45
N GLY A 117 6.70 3.45 0.09
CA GLY A 117 5.52 2.97 0.80
C GLY A 117 5.48 1.44 0.87
N ALA A 118 5.81 0.75 -0.23
CA ALA A 118 5.92 -0.70 -0.28
C ALA A 118 7.02 -1.24 0.64
N ALA A 119 8.21 -0.64 0.59
CA ALA A 119 9.34 -1.03 1.42
C ALA A 119 9.05 -0.85 2.92
N ILE A 120 8.33 0.21 3.31
CA ILE A 120 8.02 0.50 4.72
C ILE A 120 6.76 -0.27 5.16
N LEU A 121 5.60 0.10 4.63
CA LEU A 121 4.30 -0.40 5.10
C LEU A 121 4.11 -1.88 4.70
N GLY A 122 4.55 -2.24 3.50
CA GLY A 122 4.50 -3.62 3.01
C GLY A 122 5.36 -4.56 3.85
N THR A 123 6.59 -4.15 4.19
CA THR A 123 7.49 -4.96 5.04
C THR A 123 7.02 -5.01 6.49
N LEU A 124 6.53 -3.89 7.04
CA LEU A 124 5.97 -3.85 8.39
C LEU A 124 4.78 -4.79 8.54
N GLY A 125 3.76 -4.65 7.67
CA GLY A 125 2.59 -5.52 7.72
C GLY A 125 2.94 -6.99 7.47
N PHE A 126 3.88 -7.26 6.56
CA PHE A 126 4.38 -8.61 6.33
C PHE A 126 5.05 -9.21 7.59
N GLY A 127 5.94 -8.44 8.22
CA GLY A 127 6.64 -8.85 9.44
C GLY A 127 5.68 -9.18 10.57
N ILE A 128 4.71 -8.30 10.82
CA ILE A 128 3.68 -8.51 11.86
C ILE A 128 2.85 -9.75 11.52
N GLY A 129 2.30 -9.85 10.31
CA GLY A 129 1.40 -10.94 9.93
C GLY A 129 2.07 -12.31 9.97
N THR A 130 3.34 -12.38 9.54
CA THR A 130 4.12 -13.61 9.61
C THR A 130 4.54 -13.97 11.04
N ALA A 131 4.89 -12.99 11.87
CA ALA A 131 5.21 -13.20 13.28
C ALA A 131 4.00 -13.72 14.06
N VAL A 132 2.84 -13.06 13.92
CA VAL A 132 1.58 -13.46 14.55
C VAL A 132 1.20 -14.89 14.14
N ARG A 133 1.32 -15.22 12.85
CA ARG A 133 1.06 -16.59 12.39
C ARG A 133 1.94 -17.62 13.09
N ARG A 134 3.25 -17.35 13.19
CA ARG A 134 4.20 -18.28 13.82
C ARG A 134 3.95 -18.50 15.30
N VAL A 135 3.32 -17.53 15.98
CA VAL A 135 2.94 -17.67 17.40
C VAL A 135 1.62 -18.44 17.54
N ALA A 136 0.69 -18.26 16.58
CA ALA A 136 -0.63 -18.88 16.61
C ALA A 136 -0.66 -20.34 16.13
N THR A 137 0.37 -20.81 15.43
CA THR A 137 0.52 -22.17 14.90
C THR A 137 1.66 -22.91 15.57
#